data_AF-A0A920ABI7-F1
#
_entry.id   AF-A0A920ABI7-F1
#
_cell.length_a   1.000
_cell.length_b   1.000
_cell.length_c   1.000
_cell.angle_alpha   90.00
_cell.angle_beta   90.00
_cell.angle_gamma   90.00
#
_symmetry.space_group_name_H-M   'P 1'
#
loop_
_entity.id
_entity.type
_entity.pdbx_description
1 polymer ?
#
loop_
_entity_poly.entity_id
_entity_poly.type
_entity_poly.pdbx_seq_one_letter_code
_entity_poly.pdbx_strand_id
1 'polypeptide(L)'
;MSKLFLVPTPIGNLEDITFRSVRILNQVDLILAEDTRTSGKLLKHFDIKPPMQSFHMHNEHKVLDKMIDKLKLGIKIALISDAGTPGILIRDFY
;
A
#
# COMPACT_ATOMS: atom_id res chain seq x y z
N MET A 1 -10.07 -12.44 -9.74
CA MET A 1 -8.74 -12.10 -10.29
C MET A 1 -8.04 -11.21 -9.28
N SER A 2 -6.96 -11.71 -8.69
CA SER A 2 -6.11 -10.94 -7.79
C SER A 2 -5.37 -9.84 -8.53
N LYS A 3 -5.09 -8.75 -7.82
CA LYS A 3 -4.32 -7.61 -8.33
C LYS A 3 -3.49 -7.01 -7.21
N LEU A 4 -2.23 -6.75 -7.51
CA LEU A 4 -1.37 -5.87 -6.73
C LEU A 4 -1.43 -4.47 -7.37
N PHE A 5 -1.79 -3.47 -6.57
CA PHE A 5 -1.83 -2.07 -7.00
C PHE A 5 -0.66 -1.31 -6.38
N LEU A 6 0.19 -0.71 -7.22
CA LEU A 6 1.18 0.27 -6.77
C LEU A 6 0.49 1.64 -6.76
N VAL A 7 0.30 2.22 -5.59
CA VAL A 7 -0.45 3.46 -5.44
C VAL A 7 0.47 4.56 -4.88
N PRO A 8 0.77 5.60 -5.65
CA PRO A 8 1.56 6.72 -5.16
C PRO A 8 0.79 7.53 -4.12
N THR A 9 1.53 8.01 -3.13
CA THR A 9 1.06 8.89 -2.06
C THR A 9 1.63 10.30 -2.24
N PRO A 10 0.94 11.34 -1.76
CA PRO A 10 1.45 12.71 -1.87
C PRO A 10 2.77 12.93 -1.13
N ILE A 11 3.61 13.83 -1.64
CA ILE A 11 4.92 14.20 -1.05
C ILE A 11 4.87 15.48 -0.20
N GLY A 12 3.69 15.80 0.36
CA GLY A 12 3.52 16.93 1.28
C GLY A 12 2.15 17.59 1.21
N ASN A 13 1.57 17.73 0.01
CA ASN A 13 0.23 18.29 -0.16
C ASN A 13 -0.81 17.18 -0.39
N LEU A 14 -1.77 17.02 0.54
CA LEU A 14 -2.77 15.96 0.45
C LEU A 14 -3.63 16.04 -0.83
N GLU A 15 -3.79 17.23 -1.40
CA GLU A 15 -4.55 17.44 -2.64
C GLU A 15 -3.89 16.85 -3.88
N ASP A 16 -2.60 16.51 -3.83
CA ASP A 16 -1.89 15.87 -4.94
C ASP A 16 -2.30 14.40 -5.14
N ILE A 17 -3.12 13.84 -4.22
CA ILE A 17 -3.62 12.48 -4.38
C ILE A 17 -4.59 12.42 -5.56
N THR A 18 -4.46 11.38 -6.38
CA THR A 18 -5.40 11.19 -7.50
C THR A 18 -6.72 10.60 -7.01
N PHE A 19 -7.84 10.97 -7.66
CA PHE A 19 -9.14 10.30 -7.43
C PHE A 19 -9.06 8.78 -7.62
N ARG A 20 -8.19 8.32 -8.54
CA ARG A 20 -7.97 6.89 -8.77
C ARG A 20 -7.32 6.23 -7.56
N SER A 21 -6.33 6.87 -6.93
CA SER A 21 -5.67 6.36 -5.73
C SER A 21 -6.69 6.14 -4.61
N VAL A 22 -7.51 7.15 -4.30
CA VAL A 22 -8.56 7.05 -3.26
C VAL A 22 -9.56 5.93 -3.57
N ARG A 23 -10.01 5.83 -4.83
CA ARG A 23 -10.93 4.76 -5.25
C ARG A 23 -10.32 3.37 -5.10
N ILE A 24 -9.08 3.17 -5.55
CA ILE A 24 -8.41 1.88 -5.47
C ILE A 24 -8.16 1.50 -4.01
N LEU A 25 -7.67 2.43 -3.19
CA LEU A 25 -7.41 2.17 -1.77
C LEU A 25 -8.68 1.81 -0.99
N ASN A 26 -9.87 2.23 -1.43
CA ASN A 26 -11.15 1.80 -0.87
C ASN A 26 -11.68 0.46 -1.42
N GLN A 27 -11.11 -0.06 -2.51
CA GLN A 27 -11.57 -1.27 -3.20
C GLN A 27 -10.68 -2.50 -2.98
N VAL A 28 -9.53 -2.31 -2.30
CA VAL A 28 -8.62 -3.40 -1.94
C VAL A 28 -9.01 -4.01 -0.60
N ASP A 29 -8.61 -5.26 -0.40
CA ASP A 29 -8.86 -6.00 0.83
C ASP A 29 -7.76 -5.74 1.88
N LEU A 30 -6.58 -5.28 1.44
CA LEU A 30 -5.42 -5.01 2.29
C LEU A 30 -4.56 -3.88 1.70
N ILE A 31 -4.09 -2.99 2.58
CA ILE A 31 -3.08 -1.97 2.26
C ILE A 31 -1.77 -2.34 2.95
N LEU A 32 -0.70 -2.44 2.16
CA LEU A 32 0.67 -2.56 2.64
C LEU A 32 1.32 -1.18 2.61
N ALA A 33 1.82 -0.74 3.75
CA ALA A 33 2.45 0.56 3.92
C ALA A 33 3.85 0.43 4.53
N GLU A 34 4.77 1.29 4.13
CA GLU A 34 6.12 1.35 4.72
C GLU A 34 6.06 1.74 6.21
N ASP A 35 5.49 2.90 6.54
CA ASP A 35 5.12 3.31 7.89
C ASP A 35 3.61 3.52 8.03
N THR A 36 2.98 2.61 8.77
CA THR A 36 1.55 2.66 9.13
C THR A 36 1.16 3.91 9.93
N ARG A 37 2.09 4.56 10.65
CA ARG A 37 1.79 5.77 11.43
C ARG A 37 1.62 6.99 10.52
N THR A 38 2.46 7.10 9.50
CA THR A 38 2.40 8.18 8.49
C THR A 38 1.22 7.94 7.56
N SER A 39 1.16 6.76 6.97
CA SER A 39 0.10 6.37 6.04
C SER A 39 -1.29 6.40 6.69
N GLY A 40 -1.41 6.07 7.98
CA GLY A 40 -2.68 6.12 8.70
C GLY A 40 -3.33 7.51 8.73
N LYS A 41 -2.53 8.59 8.74
CA LYS A 41 -3.05 9.97 8.67
C LYS A 41 -3.68 10.25 7.30
N LEU A 42 -3.00 9.83 6.23
CA LEU A 42 -3.50 9.94 4.85
C LEU A 42 -4.82 9.17 4.70
N LEU A 43 -4.85 7.91 5.13
CA LEU A 43 -6.04 7.07 5.02
C LEU A 43 -7.22 7.66 5.81
N LYS A 44 -6.97 8.16 7.01
CA LYS A 44 -8.01 8.81 7.84
C LYS A 44 -8.55 10.09 7.19
N HIS A 45 -7.70 10.90 6.55
CA HIS A 45 -8.14 12.12 5.87
C HIS A 45 -9.12 11.85 4.73
N PHE A 46 -8.93 10.75 4.00
CA PHE A 46 -9.76 10.36 2.86
C PHE A 46 -10.83 9.29 3.17
N ASP A 47 -11.13 9.04 4.46
CA ASP A 47 -12.06 8.00 4.95
C ASP A 47 -11.80 6.60 4.33
N ILE A 48 -10.52 6.23 4.16
CA ILE A 48 -10.12 4.94 3.63
C ILE A 48 -10.12 3.90 4.77
N LYS A 49 -10.93 2.84 4.59
CA LYS A 49 -11.26 1.85 5.64
C LYS A 49 -10.54 0.50 5.58
N PRO A 50 -10.04 0.01 4.43
CA PRO A 50 -9.37 -1.28 4.38
C PRO A 50 -8.23 -1.41 5.40
N PRO A 51 -8.01 -2.62 5.94
CA PRO A 51 -6.98 -2.84 6.94
C PRO A 51 -5.60 -2.53 6.36
N MET A 52 -4.74 -1.95 7.20
CA MET A 52 -3.38 -1.58 6.83
C MET A 52 -2.37 -2.42 7.63
N GLN A 53 -1.35 -2.92 6.96
CA GLN A 53 -0.26 -3.70 7.54
C GLN A 53 1.08 -3.08 7.14
N SER A 54 2.07 -3.08 8.04
CA SER A 54 3.41 -2.61 7.72
C SER A 54 4.16 -3.59 6.80
N PHE A 55 4.93 -3.03 5.87
CA PHE A 55 5.76 -3.75 4.92
C PHE A 55 7.11 -3.02 4.81
N HIS A 56 8.13 -3.55 5.52
CA HIS A 56 9.45 -2.95 5.64
C HIS A 56 10.56 -4.03 5.64
N MET A 57 11.72 -3.68 5.09
CA MET A 57 12.87 -4.54 4.72
C MET A 57 13.23 -5.66 5.72
N HIS A 58 13.12 -5.42 7.04
CA HIS A 58 13.58 -6.38 8.04
C HIS A 58 12.81 -7.71 8.09
N ASN A 59 11.73 -7.89 7.32
CA ASN A 59 10.94 -9.13 7.31
C ASN A 59 10.48 -9.58 5.91
N GLU A 60 11.15 -9.11 4.84
CA GLU A 60 10.69 -9.24 3.46
C GLU A 60 10.43 -10.68 3.03
N HIS A 61 11.37 -11.61 3.19
CA HIS A 61 11.18 -12.98 2.70
C HIS A 61 9.95 -13.67 3.30
N LYS A 62 9.73 -13.56 4.61
CA LYS A 62 8.58 -14.21 5.29
C LYS A 62 7.25 -13.52 5.00
N VAL A 63 7.27 -12.21 4.73
CA VAL A 63 6.07 -11.45 4.43
C VAL A 63 5.71 -11.60 2.95
N LEU A 64 6.69 -11.66 2.07
CA LEU A 64 6.53 -11.82 0.62
C LEU A 64 5.79 -13.12 0.27
N ASP A 65 6.23 -14.27 0.81
CA ASP A 65 5.57 -15.56 0.56
C ASP A 65 4.08 -15.52 0.95
N LYS A 66 3.78 -14.94 2.12
CA LYS A 66 2.39 -14.76 2.58
C LYS A 66 1.59 -13.83 1.66
N MET A 67 2.19 -12.77 1.12
CA MET A 67 1.50 -11.87 0.19
C MET A 67 1.28 -12.54 -1.16
N ILE A 68 2.24 -13.32 -1.66
CA ILE A 68 2.09 -14.14 -2.87
C ILE A 68 0.93 -15.12 -2.70
N ASP A 69 0.84 -15.81 -1.56
CA ASP A 69 -0.27 -16.73 -1.30
C ASP A 69 -1.62 -16.01 -1.24
N LYS A 70 -1.70 -14.85 -0.58
CA LYS A 70 -2.92 -14.01 -0.59
C LYS A 70 -3.31 -13.60 -2.01
N LEU A 71 -2.34 -13.18 -2.82
CA LEU A 71 -2.58 -12.85 -4.22
C LEU A 71 -3.05 -14.10 -5.00
N LYS A 72 -2.47 -15.28 -4.81
CA LYS A 72 -2.98 -16.51 -5.45
C LYS A 72 -4.41 -16.83 -5.04
N LEU A 73 -4.80 -16.50 -3.81
CA LEU A 73 -6.17 -16.66 -3.29
C LEU A 73 -7.17 -15.61 -3.79
N GLY A 74 -6.74 -14.65 -4.62
CA GLY A 74 -7.64 -13.66 -5.21
C GLY A 74 -7.76 -12.34 -4.43
N ILE A 75 -7.06 -12.21 -3.30
CA ILE A 75 -7.03 -10.99 -2.48
C ILE A 75 -6.45 -9.83 -3.29
N LYS A 76 -7.09 -8.66 -3.22
CA LYS A 76 -6.59 -7.42 -3.80
C LYS A 76 -5.76 -6.67 -2.78
N ILE A 77 -4.53 -6.33 -3.15
CA ILE A 77 -3.58 -5.68 -2.26
C ILE A 77 -3.13 -4.36 -2.89
N ALA A 78 -3.10 -3.28 -2.12
CA ALA A 78 -2.43 -2.05 -2.51
C ALA A 78 -1.10 -1.92 -1.74
N LEU A 79 -0.03 -1.54 -2.43
CA LEU A 79 1.22 -1.13 -1.84
C LEU A 79 1.35 0.40 -1.97
N ILE A 80 1.61 1.05 -0.84
CA ILE A 80 1.85 2.50 -0.74
C ILE A 80 3.22 2.76 -0.08
N SER A 81 3.85 3.86 -0.44
CA SER A 81 5.03 4.40 0.26
C SER A 81 4.63 5.57 1.16
N ASP A 82 5.50 5.96 2.08
CA ASP A 82 5.21 7.06 3.01
C ASP A 82 5.02 8.41 2.30
N ALA A 83 5.80 8.64 1.24
CA ALA A 83 5.69 9.79 0.36
C ALA A 83 6.18 9.41 -1.04
N GLY A 84 5.37 9.68 -2.07
CA GLY A 84 5.76 9.48 -3.47
C GLY A 84 5.43 8.10 -4.02
N THR A 85 6.34 7.53 -4.80
CA THR A 85 6.07 6.33 -5.60
C THR A 85 6.56 5.06 -4.89
N PRO A 86 5.69 4.06 -4.69
CA PRO A 86 6.07 2.77 -4.11
C PRO A 86 7.11 2.04 -4.97
N GLY A 87 8.09 1.42 -4.32
CA GLY A 87 9.11 0.60 -4.98
C GLY A 87 10.37 1.34 -5.46
N ILE A 88 10.46 2.67 -5.29
CA ILE A 88 11.70 3.43 -5.61
C ILE A 88 12.70 3.40 -4.44
N LEU A 89 12.22 3.40 -3.20
CA LEU A 89 13.06 3.48 -1.99
C LEU A 89 13.25 2.13 -1.28
N ILE A 90 12.44 1.13 -1.64
CA ILE A 90 12.57 -0.24 -1.13
C ILE A 90 13.69 -0.91 -1.93
N ARG A 91 14.86 -1.08 -1.31
CA ARG A 91 15.91 -1.96 -1.86
C ARG A 91 15.33 -3.36 -1.96
N ASP A 92 15.64 -4.06 -3.05
CA ASP A 92 15.31 -5.47 -3.30
C ASP A 92 13.87 -5.78 -3.76
N PHE A 93 13.32 -5.00 -4.70
CA PHE A 93 12.05 -5.30 -5.40
C PHE A 93 12.12 -6.50 -6.40
N TYR A 94 13.06 -7.43 -6.22
CA TYR A 94 13.27 -8.60 -7.11
C TYR A 94 12.58 -9.86 -6.58
#